data_AF-A0ABD4ZHI5-F1
#
_entry.id   AF-A0ABD4ZHI5-F1
#
_cell.length_a   1.000
_cell.length_b   1.000
_cell.length_c   1.000
_cell.angle_alpha   90.00
_cell.angle_beta   90.00
_cell.angle_gamma   90.00
#
_symmetry.space_group_name_H-M   'P 1'
#
loop_
_entity.id
_entity.type
_entity.pdbx_description
1 polymer ?
#
loop_
_entity_poly.entity_id
_entity_poly.type
_entity_poly.pdbx_seq_one_letter_code
_entity_poly.pdbx_strand_id
1 'polypeptide(L)' 'QVYRALGMDKPEAVAKVCYAQMVKQFLSRDPFECVLCGGRMVYHRAIAGLNVSGLKKNVRDISLLRYMPA' A
#
# COMPACT_ATOMS: atom_id res chain seq x y z
N GLN A 1 -15.32 -16.17 20.91
CA GLN A 1 -15.03 -16.50 22.33
C GLN A 1 -14.28 -17.84 22.44
N VAL A 2 -13.17 -18.04 21.72
CA VAL A 2 -12.46 -19.34 21.69
C VAL A 2 -11.48 -19.48 22.85
N TYR A 3 -10.65 -18.47 23.11
CA TYR A 3 -9.66 -18.50 24.20
C TYR A 3 -10.27 -18.68 25.60
N ARG A 4 -11.38 -17.99 25.88
CA ARG A 4 -12.13 -18.13 27.14
C ARG A 4 -12.72 -19.54 27.32
N ALA A 5 -13.16 -20.17 26.24
CA ALA A 5 -13.70 -21.53 26.27
C ALA A 5 -12.61 -22.59 26.51
N LEU A 6 -11.36 -22.27 26.18
CA LEU A 6 -10.20 -23.15 26.36
C LEU A 6 -9.46 -22.91 27.69
N GLY A 7 -9.95 -22.01 28.56
CA GLY A 7 -9.29 -21.68 29.84
C GLY A 7 -7.95 -20.96 29.67
N MET A 8 -7.72 -20.35 28.51
CA MET A 8 -6.47 -19.66 28.18
C MET A 8 -6.64 -18.15 28.31
N ASP A 9 -5.60 -17.48 28.81
CA ASP A 9 -5.49 -16.03 28.69
C ASP A 9 -5.39 -15.62 27.22
N LYS A 10 -6.05 -14.50 26.89
CA LYS A 10 -5.99 -13.96 25.55
C LYS A 10 -4.56 -13.44 25.32
N PRO A 11 -3.84 -13.95 24.29
CA PRO A 11 -2.52 -13.43 23.99
C PRO A 11 -2.59 -11.94 23.69
N GLU A 12 -1.60 -11.18 24.15
CA GLU A 12 -1.47 -9.77 23.82
C GLU A 12 -1.39 -9.59 22.31
N ALA A 13 -1.94 -8.48 21.83
CA ALA A 13 -1.92 -8.17 20.41
C ALA A 13 -0.46 -7.88 20.00
N VAL A 14 0.19 -8.89 19.40
CA VAL A 14 1.52 -8.73 18.83
C VAL A 14 1.43 -7.76 17.65
N ALA A 15 2.35 -6.80 17.58
CA ALA A 15 2.46 -5.89 16.46
C ALA A 15 2.61 -6.70 15.16
N LYS A 16 1.65 -6.54 14.24
CA LYS A 16 1.73 -7.19 12.93
C LYS A 16 2.89 -6.56 12.17
N VAL A 17 3.94 -7.35 11.95
CA VAL A 17 5.07 -6.93 11.14
C VAL A 17 4.60 -6.89 9.68
N CYS A 18 4.48 -5.69 9.13
CA CYS A 18 4.16 -5.50 7.72
C CYS A 18 5.43 -5.68 6.86
N TYR A 19 5.29 -6.23 5.65
CA TYR A 19 6.39 -6.33 4.68
C TYR A 19 7.14 -5.01 4.51
N ALA A 20 6.40 -3.89 4.41
CA ALA A 20 7.00 -2.57 4.28
C ALA A 20 7.84 -2.16 5.50
N GLN A 21 7.44 -2.56 6.72
CA GLN A 21 8.22 -2.30 7.92
C GLN A 21 9.53 -3.11 7.93
N MET A 22 9.48 -4.38 7.50
CA MET A 22 10.69 -5.21 7.40
C MET A 22 11.68 -4.65 6.38
N VAL A 23 11.20 -4.33 5.18
CA VAL A 23 12.04 -3.77 4.11
C VAL A 23 12.68 -2.45 4.57
N LYS A 24 11.91 -1.61 5.27
CA LYS A 24 12.41 -0.34 5.80
C LYS A 24 13.53 -0.52 6.82
N GLN A 25 13.40 -1.47 7.74
CA GLN A 25 14.44 -1.78 8.72
C GLN A 25 15.66 -2.45 8.07
N PHE A 26 15.45 -3.37 7.13
CA PHE A 26 16.54 -4.13 6.50
C PHE A 26 17.38 -3.27 5.56
N LEU A 27 16.74 -2.50 4.68
CA LEU A 27 17.44 -1.68 3.69
C LEU A 27 17.81 -0.30 4.22
N SER A 28 17.36 0.08 5.42
CA SER A 28 17.45 1.46 5.95
C SER A 28 16.90 2.50 4.98
N ARG A 29 15.91 2.12 4.15
CA ARG A 29 15.29 2.94 3.12
C ARG A 29 13.79 2.74 3.14
N ASP A 30 13.02 3.83 3.05
CA ASP A 30 11.56 3.70 3.00
C ASP A 30 11.14 3.20 1.60
N PRO A 31 10.45 2.05 1.48
CA PRO A 31 9.99 1.55 0.18
C PRO A 31 8.97 2.48 -0.50
N PHE A 32 8.44 3.46 0.22
CA PHE A 32 7.58 4.50 -0.32
C PHE A 32 8.34 5.79 -0.62
N GLU A 33 9.66 5.85 -0.52
CA GLU A 33 10.44 7.04 -0.88
C GLU A 33 10.86 6.97 -2.35
N CYS A 34 10.59 8.05 -3.11
CA CYS A 34 11.01 8.16 -4.49
C CYS A 34 12.54 8.24 -4.59
N VAL A 35 13.15 7.28 -5.28
CA VAL A 35 14.62 7.23 -5.47
C VAL A 35 15.19 8.47 -6.17
N LEU A 36 14.37 9.20 -6.92
CA LEU A 36 14.82 10.38 -7.67
C LEU A 36 14.70 11.69 -6.89
N CYS A 37 13.60 11.89 -6.14
CA CYS A 37 13.32 13.17 -5.48
C CYS A 37 13.16 13.11 -3.96
N GLY A 38 13.18 11.92 -3.34
CA GLY A 38 12.92 11.75 -1.91
C GLY A 38 11.46 11.97 -1.50
N GLY A 39 10.57 12.29 -2.45
CA GLY A 39 9.14 12.45 -2.19
C GLY A 39 8.50 11.13 -1.76
N ARG A 40 7.55 11.19 -0.80
CA ARG A 40 6.86 10.00 -0.30
C ARG A 40 5.71 9.60 -1.23
N MET A 41 5.79 8.42 -1.82
CA MET A 41 4.72 7.76 -2.53
C MET A 41 3.57 7.42 -1.59
N VAL A 42 2.37 7.87 -1.95
CA VAL A 42 1.12 7.54 -1.26
C VAL A 42 0.23 6.78 -2.23
N TYR A 43 -0.32 5.65 -1.78
CA TYR A 43 -1.31 4.95 -2.57
C TYR A 43 -2.55 5.84 -2.73
N HIS A 44 -2.85 6.25 -3.97
CA HIS A 44 -4.05 7.03 -4.27
C HIS A 44 -5.18 6.13 -4.78
N ARG A 45 -4.90 5.29 -5.78
CA ARG A 45 -5.84 4.30 -6.32
C ARG A 45 -5.12 3.28 -7.20
N ALA A 46 -5.77 2.14 -7.44
CA ALA A 46 -5.40 1.16 -8.47
C ALA A 46 -6.46 1.15 -9.57
N ILE A 47 -6.06 0.97 -10.83
CA ILE A 47 -6.99 0.66 -11.92
C ILE A 47 -6.73 -0.78 -12.36
N ALA A 48 -7.80 -1.59 -12.46
CA ALA A 48 -7.72 -2.88 -13.14
C ALA A 48 -7.29 -2.69 -14.61
N GLY A 49 -6.67 -3.73 -15.19
CA GLY A 49 -6.34 -3.70 -16.63
C GLY A 49 -7.59 -3.44 -17.47
N LEU A 50 -7.55 -2.39 -18.30
CA LEU A 50 -8.64 -2.04 -19.21
C LEU A 50 -8.30 -2.51 -20.62
N ASN A 51 -9.29 -3.08 -21.31
CA ASN A 51 -9.18 -3.29 -22.76
C ASN A 51 -9.22 -1.94 -23.51
N VAL A 52 -8.95 -1.96 -24.82
CA VAL A 52 -8.82 -0.74 -25.62
C VAL A 52 -10.08 0.14 -25.58
N SER A 53 -11.27 -0.46 -25.58
CA SER A 53 -12.53 0.28 -25.49
C SER A 53 -12.74 0.89 -24.09
N GLY A 54 -12.35 0.15 -23.04
CA GLY A 54 -12.31 0.63 -21.66
C GLY A 54 -11.35 1.80 -21.49
N LEU A 55 -10.16 1.76 -22.12
CA LEU A 55 -9.22 2.87 -22.11
C LEU A 55 -9.84 4.14 -22.71
N LYS A 56 -10.45 4.04 -23.90
CA LYS A 56 -11.07 5.18 -24.56
C LYS A 56 -12.16 5.84 -23.72
N LYS A 57 -12.98 5.03 -23.05
CA LYS A 57 -14.08 5.51 -22.19
C LYS A 57 -13.57 6.20 -20.92
N ASN A 58 -12.47 5.72 -20.35
CA ASN A 58 -11.95 6.18 -19.05
C ASN A 58 -10.72 7.10 -19.19
N VAL A 59 -10.44 7.64 -20.38
CA VAL A 59 -9.26 8.49 -20.65
C VAL A 59 -9.12 9.64 -19.66
N ARG A 60 -10.22 10.30 -19.30
CA ARG A 60 -10.21 11.45 -18.38
C ARG A 60 -9.83 11.04 -16.97
N ASP A 61 -10.34 9.91 -16.49
CA ASP A 61 -9.98 9.44 -15.15
C ASP A 61 -8.53 8.96 -15.12
N ILE A 62 -8.05 8.31 -16.18
CA ILE A 62 -6.65 7.88 -16.31
C ILE A 62 -5.70 9.07 -16.37
N SER A 63 -6.05 10.15 -17.06
CA SER A 63 -5.16 11.33 -17.14
C SER A 63 -4.96 11.99 -15.78
N LEU A 64 -5.97 11.97 -14.91
CA LEU A 64 -5.89 12.49 -13.54
C LEU A 64 -4.95 11.69 -12.63
N LEU A 65 -4.59 10.45 -12.99
CA LEU A 65 -3.59 9.68 -12.22
C LEU A 65 -2.16 10.19 -12.36
N ARG A 66 -1.86 10.90 -13.45
CA ARG A 66 -0.48 11.29 -13.77
C ARG A 66 -0.02 12.54 -13.01
N TYR A 67 -0.84 13.07 -12.11
CA TYR A 67 -0.47 14.26 -11.34
C TYR A 67 0.50 13.89 -10.22
N MET A 68 1.80 14.15 -10.45
CA MET A 68 2.81 14.19 -9.40
C MET A 68 3.08 15.66 -9.05
N PRO A 69 2.56 16.19 -7.93
CA PRO A 69 3.02 17.48 -7.44
C PRO A 69 4.50 17.35 -7.04
N ALA A 70 5.29 18.35 -7.44
CA ALA A 70 6.70 18.47 -7.09
C ALA A 70 6.89 18.76 -5.60
#